data_AF-A0A9D6JFD2-F1
#
_entry.id   AF-A0A9D6JFD2-F1
#
_cell.length_a   1.000
_cell.length_b   1.000
_cell.length_c   1.000
_cell.angle_alpha   90.00
_cell.angle_beta   90.00
_cell.angle_gamma   90.00
#
_symmetry.space_group_name_H-M   'P 1'
#
loop_
_entity.id
_entity.type
_entity.pdbx_description
1 polymer ?
#
loop_
_entity_poly.entity_id
_entity_poly.type
_entity_poly.pdbx_seq_one_letter_code
_entity_poly.pdbx_strand_id
1 'polypeptide(L)' 'MKTREYLAIKRRIDDFELSEHLTRTKLMQGARAGDTAALSMLRERYGLRLPLVEDALKVSLPWKGTRNNRN' A
#
# COMPACT_ATOMS: atom_id res chain seq x y z
N MET A 1 -20.57 21.49 24.68
CA MET A 1 -19.86 22.20 23.57
C MET A 1 -18.49 21.58 23.39
N LYS A 2 -18.08 21.24 22.16
CA LYS A 2 -16.69 20.85 21.90
C LYS A 2 -15.86 22.12 21.71
N THR A 3 -14.66 22.18 22.28
CA THR A 3 -13.77 23.35 22.18
C THR A 3 -13.27 23.54 20.74
N ARG A 4 -12.92 24.77 20.35
CA ARG A 4 -12.40 25.07 19.00
C ARG A 4 -11.16 24.24 18.66
N GLU A 5 -10.31 23.99 19.66
CA GLU A 5 -9.13 23.13 19.55
C GLU A 5 -9.47 21.69 19.19
N TYR A 6 -10.50 21.11 19.85
CA TYR A 6 -10.96 19.76 19.53
C TYR A 6 -11.39 19.66 18.06
N LEU A 7 -12.14 20.66 17.56
CA LEU A 7 -12.60 20.65 16.17
C LEU A 7 -11.44 20.77 15.17
N ALA A 8 -10.43 21.57 15.50
CA ALA A 8 -9.24 21.70 14.67
C ALA A 8 -8.42 20.40 14.61
N ILE A 9 -8.24 19.73 15.75
CA ILE A 9 -7.57 18.42 15.81
C ILE A 9 -8.36 17.38 15.02
N LYS A 10 -9.67 17.31 15.24
CA LYS A 10 -10.54 16.36 14.52
C LYS A 10 -10.42 16.53 13.00
N ARG A 11 -10.50 17.78 12.50
CA ARG A 11 -10.36 18.05 11.07
C ARG A 11 -9.01 17.58 10.52
N ARG A 12 -7.91 17.79 11.26
CA ARG A 12 -6.57 17.33 10.84
C ARG A 12 -6.47 15.81 10.77
N ILE A 13 -7.16 15.09 11.66
CA ILE A 13 -7.24 13.63 11.62
C ILE A 13 -8.03 13.19 10.39
N ASP A 14 -9.21 13.77 10.16
CA ASP A 14 -10.05 13.45 9.01
C ASP A 14 -9.30 13.70 7.68
N ASP A 15 -8.58 14.82 7.57
CA ASP A 15 -7.75 15.16 6.40
C ASP A 15 -6.59 14.16 6.19
N PHE A 16 -5.96 13.71 7.30
CA PHE A 16 -4.90 12.71 7.25
C PHE A 16 -5.42 11.34 6.80
N GLU A 17 -6.54 10.88 7.36
CA GLU A 17 -7.18 9.62 6.97
C GLU A 17 -7.57 9.61 5.50
N LEU A 18 -8.11 10.73 5.00
CA LEU A 18 -8.43 10.89 3.59
C LEU A 18 -7.17 10.80 2.70
N SER A 19 -6.10 11.51 3.08
CA SER A 19 -4.83 11.48 2.35
C SER A 19 -4.22 10.07 2.31
N GLU A 20 -4.26 9.34 3.42
CA GLU A 20 -3.79 7.96 3.50
C GLU A 20 -4.64 7.02 2.63
N HIS A 21 -5.96 7.18 2.63
CA HIS A 21 -6.85 6.40 1.78
C HIS A 21 -6.57 6.63 0.29
N LEU A 22 -6.40 7.88 -0.13
CA LEU A 22 -6.08 8.24 -1.51
C LEU A 22 -4.70 7.71 -1.93
N THR A 23 -3.70 7.80 -1.05
CA THR A 23 -2.35 7.28 -1.30
C THR A 23 -2.38 5.77 -1.51
N ARG A 24 -3.02 5.04 -0.59
CA ARG A 24 -3.19 3.58 -0.72
C ARG A 24 -3.92 3.21 -2.02
N THR A 25 -4.95 3.95 -2.40
CA THR A 25 -5.71 3.71 -3.64
C THR A 25 -4.84 3.89 -4.88
N LYS A 26 -4.03 4.95 -4.94
CA LYS A 26 -3.09 5.17 -6.05
C LYS A 26 -2.06 4.06 -6.14
N LEU A 27 -1.50 3.63 -5.02
CA LEU A 27 -0.55 2.51 -4.99
C LEU A 27 -1.20 1.20 -5.46
N MET A 28 -2.44 0.93 -5.06
CA MET A 28 -3.21 -0.23 -5.55
C MET A 28 -3.41 -0.21 -7.06
N GLN A 29 -3.71 0.97 -7.63
CA GLN A 29 -3.85 1.14 -9.07
C GLN A 29 -2.50 0.94 -9.80
N GLY A 30 -1.43 1.56 -9.31
CA GLY A 30 -0.09 1.41 -9.87
C GLY A 30 0.38 -0.06 -9.84
N ALA A 31 0.22 -0.73 -8.70
CA ALA A 31 0.58 -2.13 -8.57
C ALA A 31 -0.19 -3.02 -9.56
N ARG A 32 -1.51 -2.81 -9.72
CA ARG A 32 -2.32 -3.53 -10.72
C ARG A 32 -1.87 -3.27 -12.17
N ALA A 33 -1.30 -2.09 -12.44
CA ALA A 33 -0.70 -1.78 -13.74
C ALA A 33 0.72 -2.35 -13.91
N GLY A 34 1.24 -3.06 -12.90
CA GLY A 34 2.56 -3.69 -12.91
C GLY A 34 3.69 -2.84 -12.34
N ASP A 35 3.38 -1.72 -11.68
CA ASP A 35 4.38 -0.91 -10.98
C ASP A 35 4.90 -1.65 -9.74
N THR A 36 6.13 -2.15 -9.83
CA THR A 36 6.81 -2.87 -8.76
C THR A 36 7.16 -1.97 -7.58
N ALA A 37 7.39 -0.67 -7.79
CA ALA A 37 7.64 0.27 -6.69
C ALA A 37 6.36 0.50 -5.87
N ALA A 38 5.22 0.65 -6.54
CA ALA A 38 3.92 0.75 -5.88
C ALA A 38 3.59 -0.51 -5.05
N LEU A 39 3.92 -1.68 -5.61
CA LEU A 39 3.79 -2.97 -4.94
C LEU A 39 4.67 -3.07 -3.68
N SER A 40 5.94 -2.65 -3.76
CA SER A 40 6.85 -2.58 -2.60
C SER A 40 6.31 -1.66 -1.51
N MET A 41 5.82 -0.46 -1.89
CA MET A 41 5.25 0.49 -0.93
C MET A 41 3.98 -0.03 -0.26
N LEU A 42 3.11 -0.75 -0.98
CA LEU A 42 1.95 -1.43 -0.39
C LEU A 42 2.36 -2.43 0.69
N ARG A 43 3.41 -3.21 0.42
CA ARG A 43 3.91 -4.17 1.38
C ARG A 43 4.55 -3.48 2.59
N GLU A 44 5.44 -2.52 2.36
CA GLU A 44 6.23 -1.90 3.42
C GLU A 44 5.43 -0.98 4.33
N ARG A 45 4.60 -0.10 3.77
CA ARG A 45 3.82 0.87 4.56
C ARG A 45 2.52 0.28 5.10
N TYR A 46 1.88 -0.60 4.33
CA TYR A 46 0.53 -1.06 4.61
C TYR A 46 0.41 -2.54 4.94
N GLY A 47 1.50 -3.31 4.86
CA GLY A 47 1.47 -4.77 5.04
C GLY A 47 0.64 -5.52 4.00
N LEU A 48 0.28 -4.86 2.89
CA LEU A 48 -0.62 -5.42 1.89
C LEU A 48 0.17 -6.14 0.80
N ARG A 49 -0.32 -7.33 0.43
CA ARG A 49 0.18 -8.11 -0.70
C ARG A 49 -0.89 -8.27 -1.75
N LEU A 50 -0.46 -8.39 -3.01
CA LEU A 50 -1.34 -8.62 -4.16
C LEU A 50 -0.87 -9.88 -4.91
N PRO A 51 -1.15 -11.09 -4.38
CA PRO A 51 -0.58 -12.33 -4.92
C PRO A 51 -0.80 -12.53 -6.43
N LEU A 52 -2.00 -12.24 -6.94
CA LEU A 52 -2.30 -12.39 -8.37
C LEU A 52 -1.48 -11.44 -9.25
N VAL A 53 -1.22 -10.22 -8.77
CA VAL A 53 -0.37 -9.25 -9.46
C VAL A 53 1.10 -9.67 -9.35
N GLU A 54 1.52 -10.08 -8.16
CA GLU A 54 2.87 -10.61 -7.87
C GLU A 54 3.22 -11.86 -8.68
N ASP A 55 2.23 -12.67 -9.03
CA ASP A 55 2.39 -13.87 -9.85
C ASP A 55 2.37 -13.55 -11.35
N ALA A 56 1.57 -12.57 -11.78
CA ALA A 56 1.60 -12.08 -13.15
C ALA A 56 2.90 -11.34 -13.51
N LEU A 57 3.53 -10.70 -12.52
CA LEU A 57 4.82 -10.06 -12.64
C LEU A 57 5.92 -11.11 -12.81
N LYS A 58 6.52 -11.16 -14.01
CA LYS A 58 7.66 -12.05 -14.33
C LYS A 58 8.99 -11.62 -13.69
N VAL A 59 8.96 -10.70 -12.73
CA VAL A 59 10.15 -10.16 -12.06
C VAL A 59 10.39 -10.86 -10.72
N SER A 60 11.66 -11.02 -10.37
CA SER A 60 12.03 -11.52 -9.05
C SER A 60 11.75 -10.44 -8.01
N LEU A 61 10.72 -10.66 -7.17
CA LEU A 61 10.42 -9.78 -6.05
C LEU A 61 11.27 -10.20 -4.84
N PRO A 62 11.91 -9.27 -4.11
CA PRO A 62 12.87 -9.60 -3.06
C PRO A 62 12.26 -10.38 -1.88
N TRP A 63 10.93 -10.34 -1.72
CA TRP A 63 10.19 -11.13 -0.71
C TRP A 63 9.59 -12.43 -1.26
N LYS A 64 9.61 -12.63 -2.58
CA LYS A 64 9.23 -13.87 -3.22
C LYS A 64 10.49 -14.72 -3.27
N GLY A 65 10.82 -15.33 -2.12
CA GLY A 65 11.97 -16.23 -2.03
C GLY A 65 11.95 -17.22 -3.19
N THR A 66 13.09 -17.40 -3.85
CA THR A 66 13.26 -18.43 -4.88
C THR A 66 12.75 -19.74 -4.30
N ARG A 67 11.63 -20.24 -4.83
CA ARG A 67 11.21 -21.63 -4.62
C ARG A 67 12.28 -22.48 -5.28
N ASN A 68 13.40 -22.70 -4.59
CA ASN A 68 14.38 -23.69 -4.95
C ASN A 68 13.69 -25.03 -4.81
N ASN A 69 13.28 -25.55 -5.96
CA ASN A 69 12.80 -26.90 -6.13
C ASN A 69 13.94 -27.84 -5.73
N ARG A 70 13.96 -28.28 -4.47
CA ARG A 70 14.84 -29.37 -4.03
C ARG A 70 14.19 -30.65 -4.53
N ASN A 71 14.69 -31.11 -5.67
CA ASN A 71 14.50 -32.47 -6.15
C ASN A 71 15.36 -33.42 -5.31
#